data_AF-H6V7L0-F1
#
_entry.id   AF-H6V7L0-F1
#
_cell.length_a   1.000
_cell.length_b   1.000
_cell.length_c   1.000
_cell.angle_alpha   90.00
_cell.angle_beta   90.00
_cell.angle_gamma   90.00
#
_symmetry.space_group_name_H-M   'P 1'
#
loop_
_entity.id
_entity.type
_entity.pdbx_description
1 polymer ?
#
loop_
_entity_poly.entity_id
_entity_poly.type
_entity_poly.pdbx_seq_one_letter_code
_entity_poly.pdbx_strand_id
1 'polypeptide(L)'
;SDEKNDLCGWRDKIHNVWRNVNIEKVKAIFIECSFPNDTPDNLMFGHLRPKDVMILLDELAQIHRITNLRHIKLIVQHIKPMVSQSPGNLPARKIIYKELMDANRVGINVI
;
A
#
# COMPACT_ATOMS: atom_id res chain seq x y z
N SER A 1 -4.45 12.23 13.61
CA SER A 1 -3.02 11.83 13.60
C SER A 1 -2.45 11.75 12.19
N ASP A 2 -3.27 11.70 11.13
CA ASP A 2 -2.80 11.55 9.73
C ASP A 2 -2.28 12.83 9.08
N GLU A 3 -2.59 14.00 9.64
CA GLU A 3 -2.26 15.32 9.07
C GLU A 3 -0.74 15.60 9.06
N LYS A 4 0.04 14.99 9.97
CA LYS A 4 1.50 15.16 10.01
C LYS A 4 2.23 14.46 8.87
N ASN A 5 1.61 13.48 8.20
CA ASN A 5 2.24 12.74 7.10
C ASN A 5 1.99 13.35 5.72
N ASP A 6 1.18 14.41 5.62
CA ASP A 6 0.83 15.06 4.35
C ASP A 6 1.62 16.36 4.09
N LEU A 7 2.64 16.65 4.91
CA LEU A 7 3.46 17.87 4.84
C LEU A 7 4.17 18.09 3.47
N CYS A 8 4.21 17.09 2.59
CA CYS A 8 4.89 17.13 1.29
C CYS A 8 3.93 17.05 0.08
N GLY A 9 2.61 16.88 0.29
CA GLY A 9 1.62 16.77 -0.79
C GLY A 9 1.87 15.57 -1.74
N TRP A 10 2.52 14.52 -1.24
CA TRP A 10 2.85 13.34 -2.05
C TRP A 10 1.58 12.56 -2.43
N ARG A 11 0.56 12.57 -1.57
CA ARG A 11 -0.73 11.92 -1.81
C ARG A 11 -1.47 12.58 -2.96
N ASP A 12 -1.46 13.91 -3.03
CA ASP A 12 -2.01 14.67 -4.16
C ASP A 12 -1.31 14.33 -5.49
N LYS A 13 0.01 14.13 -5.47
CA LYS A 13 0.76 13.69 -6.66
C LYS A 13 0.32 12.30 -7.12
N ILE A 14 0.08 11.38 -6.19
CA ILE A 14 -0.47 10.05 -6.52
C ILE A 14 -1.90 10.17 -7.05
N HIS A 15 -2.75 11.00 -6.44
CA HIS A 15 -4.11 11.24 -6.93
C HIS A 15 -4.10 11.78 -8.36
N ASN A 16 -3.15 12.67 -8.68
CA ASN A 16 -2.97 13.14 -10.05
C ASN A 16 -2.65 11.99 -11.01
N VAL A 17 -1.79 11.03 -10.63
CA VAL A 17 -1.54 9.85 -11.46
C VAL A 17 -2.80 9.02 -11.62
N TRP A 18 -3.54 8.75 -10.54
CA TRP A 18 -4.75 7.93 -10.59
C TRP A 18 -5.87 8.54 -11.42
N ARG A 19 -6.06 9.87 -11.37
CA ARG A 19 -7.08 10.52 -12.22
C ARG A 19 -6.80 10.33 -13.72
N ASN A 20 -5.54 10.09 -14.09
CA ASN A 20 -5.11 9.95 -15.49
C ASN A 20 -4.93 8.50 -15.95
N VAL A 21 -5.13 7.50 -15.08
CA VAL A 21 -5.01 6.09 -15.47
C VAL A 21 -6.29 5.58 -16.12
N ASN A 22 -6.19 4.83 -17.22
CA ASN A 22 -7.32 4.07 -17.74
C ASN A 22 -7.46 2.75 -16.95
N ILE A 23 -8.29 2.77 -15.91
CA ILE A 23 -8.41 1.68 -14.94
C ILE A 23 -8.84 0.34 -15.54
N GLU A 24 -9.60 0.35 -16.64
CA GLU A 24 -10.05 -0.87 -17.33
C GLU A 24 -8.89 -1.60 -18.02
N LYS A 25 -7.84 -0.85 -18.41
CA LYS A 25 -6.64 -1.38 -19.07
C LYS A 25 -5.55 -1.78 -18.08
N VAL A 26 -5.62 -1.33 -16.83
CA VAL A 26 -4.62 -1.68 -15.80
C VAL A 26 -4.72 -3.17 -15.46
N LYS A 27 -3.59 -3.87 -15.54
CA LYS A 27 -3.48 -5.29 -15.15
C LYS A 27 -2.67 -5.49 -13.87
N ALA A 28 -1.81 -4.53 -13.54
CA ALA A 28 -0.91 -4.62 -12.41
C ALA A 28 -0.56 -3.22 -11.87
N ILE A 29 -0.40 -3.13 -10.56
CA ILE A 29 0.16 -1.98 -9.84
C ILE A 29 1.40 -2.48 -9.10
N PHE A 30 2.51 -1.82 -9.36
CA PHE A 30 3.77 -2.04 -8.65
C PHE A 30 3.92 -0.91 -7.65
N ILE A 31 4.02 -1.22 -6.36
CA ILE A 31 4.14 -0.20 -5.30
C ILE A 31 5.16 -0.64 -4.27
N GLU A 32 5.90 0.31 -3.70
CA GLU A 32 6.74 0.00 -2.55
C GLU A 32 5.90 -0.21 -1.29
N CYS A 33 6.33 -1.13 -0.45
CA CYS A 33 5.83 -1.29 0.91
C CYS A 33 6.97 -1.84 1.76
N SER A 34 7.67 -0.94 2.44
CA SER A 34 8.99 -1.24 2.99
C SER A 34 8.92 -1.90 4.36
N PHE A 35 7.88 -1.61 5.13
CA PHE A 35 7.81 -1.92 6.57
C PHE A 35 6.43 -2.42 7.01
N PRO A 36 6.34 -3.30 8.04
CA PRO A 36 5.06 -3.65 8.68
C PRO A 36 4.36 -2.45 9.33
N ASN A 37 3.05 -2.57 9.55
CA ASN A 37 2.21 -1.52 10.14
C ASN A 37 2.66 -1.07 11.52
N ASP A 38 3.25 -1.96 12.32
CA ASP A 38 3.75 -1.69 13.67
C ASP A 38 5.07 -0.90 13.69
N THR A 39 5.67 -0.61 12.53
CA THR A 39 6.90 0.17 12.45
C THR A 39 6.63 1.62 12.88
N PRO A 40 7.35 2.14 13.89
CA PRO A 40 7.19 3.52 14.37
C PRO A 40 7.39 4.58 13.27
N ASP A 41 6.60 5.64 13.30
CA ASP A 41 6.62 6.68 12.25
C ASP A 41 7.98 7.37 12.10
N ASN A 42 8.73 7.54 13.19
CA ASN A 42 10.09 8.11 13.17
C ASN A 42 11.13 7.23 12.45
N LEU A 43 10.81 5.97 12.17
CA LEU A 43 11.66 5.02 11.43
C LEU A 43 11.18 4.81 9.99
N MET A 44 10.08 5.45 9.59
CA MET A 44 9.48 5.26 8.26
C MET A 44 10.23 6.00 7.15
N PHE A 45 10.86 7.14 7.47
CA PHE A 45 11.61 7.98 6.51
C PHE A 45 10.90 8.23 5.17
N GLY A 46 9.56 8.35 5.19
CA GLY A 46 8.74 8.60 4.00
C GLY A 46 8.34 7.36 3.20
N HIS A 47 8.66 6.15 3.66
CA HIS A 47 8.20 4.91 3.03
C HIS A 47 6.75 4.56 3.38
N LEU A 48 6.14 3.68 2.58
CA LEU A 48 4.78 3.16 2.82
C LEU A 48 4.76 1.87 3.67
N ARG A 49 3.69 1.72 4.47
CA ARG A 49 3.28 0.47 5.16
C ARG A 49 1.98 -0.08 4.53
N PRO A 50 1.57 -1.31 4.86
CA PRO A 50 0.36 -1.91 4.29
C PRO A 50 -0.90 -1.06 4.39
N LYS A 51 -1.12 -0.40 5.54
CA LYS A 51 -2.28 0.48 5.73
C LYS A 51 -2.27 1.66 4.76
N ASP A 52 -1.09 2.24 4.49
CA ASP A 52 -0.94 3.38 3.58
C ASP A 52 -1.25 2.93 2.15
N VAL A 53 -0.70 1.79 1.73
CA VAL A 53 -1.00 1.17 0.42
C VAL A 53 -2.49 0.89 0.25
N MET A 54 -3.16 0.34 1.25
CA MET A 54 -4.59 0.00 1.16
C MET A 54 -5.48 1.24 1.10
N ILE A 55 -5.17 2.27 1.90
CA ILE A 55 -5.83 3.57 1.79
C ILE A 55 -5.70 4.12 0.36
N LEU A 56 -4.50 4.05 -0.21
CA LEU A 56 -4.25 4.51 -1.56
C LEU A 56 -5.10 3.72 -2.60
N LEU A 57 -5.21 2.40 -2.45
CA LEU A 57 -6.03 1.58 -3.35
C LEU A 57 -7.54 1.83 -3.19
N ASP A 58 -8.01 2.09 -1.97
CA ASP A 58 -9.40 2.49 -1.71
C ASP A 58 -9.72 3.82 -2.43
N GLU A 59 -8.81 4.79 -2.37
CA GLU A 59 -8.95 6.07 -3.06
C GLU A 59 -8.92 5.94 -4.58
N LEU A 60 -8.06 5.07 -5.14
CA LEU A 60 -8.08 4.73 -6.56
C LEU A 60 -9.46 4.23 -6.99
N ALA A 61 -10.06 3.31 -6.22
CA ALA A 61 -11.39 2.79 -6.51
C ALA A 61 -12.47 3.88 -6.45
N GLN A 62 -12.39 4.78 -5.47
CA GLN A 62 -13.31 5.92 -5.33
C GLN A 62 -13.20 6.92 -6.48
N ILE A 63 -11.98 7.28 -6.89
CA ILE A 63 -11.72 8.22 -8.01
C ILE A 63 -12.33 7.69 -9.30
N HIS A 64 -12.24 6.38 -9.55
CA HIS A 64 -12.82 5.74 -10.73
C HIS A 64 -14.27 5.27 -10.55
N ARG A 65 -14.86 5.48 -9.37
CA ARG A 65 -16.23 5.07 -9.02
C ARG A 65 -16.50 3.58 -9.27
N ILE A 66 -15.51 2.74 -8.96
CA ILE A 66 -15.61 1.28 -9.06
C ILE A 66 -15.65 0.64 -7.67
N THR A 67 -16.32 -0.51 -7.57
CA THR A 67 -16.55 -1.16 -6.28
C THR A 67 -15.44 -2.13 -5.87
N ASN A 68 -14.57 -2.52 -6.80
CA ASN A 68 -13.49 -3.47 -6.54
C ASN A 68 -12.37 -3.37 -7.60
N LEU A 69 -11.20 -3.91 -7.26
CA LEU A 69 -9.99 -3.96 -8.10
C LEU A 69 -9.57 -5.41 -8.41
N ARG A 70 -10.51 -6.36 -8.44
CA ARG A 70 -10.21 -7.81 -8.56
C ARG A 70 -9.45 -8.19 -9.84
N HIS A 71 -9.59 -7.39 -10.90
CA HIS A 71 -8.88 -7.61 -12.17
C HIS A 71 -7.42 -7.11 -12.16
N ILE A 72 -7.02 -6.41 -11.10
CA ILE A 72 -5.69 -5.81 -10.95
C ILE A 72 -4.85 -6.64 -9.99
N LYS A 73 -3.60 -6.87 -10.38
CA LYS A 73 -2.58 -7.48 -9.52
C LYS A 73 -1.85 -6.40 -8.73
N LEU A 74 -1.70 -6.57 -7.43
CA LEU A 74 -0.82 -5.76 -6.60
C LEU A 74 0.51 -6.50 -6.43
N ILE A 75 1.59 -5.92 -6.94
CA ILE A 75 2.95 -6.43 -6.76
C ILE A 75 3.69 -5.49 -5.82
N VAL A 76 4.02 -5.99 -4.65
CA VAL A 76 4.73 -5.24 -3.62
C VAL A 76 6.23 -5.35 -3.82
N GLN A 77 6.93 -4.22 -3.79
CA GLN A 77 8.37 -4.14 -3.98
C GLN A 77 9.08 -3.44 -2.80
N HIS A 78 10.41 -3.53 -2.78
CA HIS A 78 11.29 -2.81 -1.84
C HIS A 78 11.08 -3.14 -0.35
N ILE A 79 10.57 -4.33 -0.03
CA ILE A 79 10.47 -4.82 1.35
C ILE A 79 11.86 -4.84 2.00
N LYS A 80 12.04 -4.10 3.10
CA LYS A 80 13.30 -4.09 3.84
C LYS A 80 13.42 -5.35 4.71
N PRO A 81 14.61 -5.96 4.80
CA PRO A 81 14.83 -7.02 5.77
C PRO A 81 14.71 -6.44 7.19
N MET A 82 13.93 -7.09 8.05
CA MET A 82 13.87 -6.72 9.46
C MET A 82 15.12 -7.24 10.17
N VAL A 83 15.79 -6.36 10.92
CA VAL A 83 16.95 -6.70 11.75
C VAL A 83 16.51 -7.20 13.13
N SER A 84 15.27 -6.90 13.55
CA SER A 84 14.70 -7.27 14.85
C SER A 84 13.78 -8.51 14.76
N GLN A 85 13.60 -9.18 15.91
CA GLN A 85 12.68 -10.31 16.03
C GLN A 85 11.25 -9.86 15.77
N SER A 86 10.66 -10.35 14.68
CA SER A 86 9.26 -10.19 14.39
C SER A 86 8.40 -11.16 15.22
N PRO A 87 7.10 -10.91 15.41
CA PRO A 87 6.20 -11.86 16.05
C PRO A 87 6.34 -13.26 15.42
N GLY A 88 6.73 -14.24 16.23
CA GLY A 88 6.91 -15.62 15.79
C GLY A 88 8.07 -15.85 14.80
N ASN A 89 9.07 -14.97 14.74
CA ASN A 89 10.22 -15.05 13.81
C ASN A 89 9.82 -15.11 12.33
N LEU A 90 8.68 -14.50 11.97
CA LEU A 90 8.25 -14.43 10.58
C LEU A 90 9.06 -13.38 9.81
N PRO A 91 9.44 -13.63 8.54
CA PRO A 91 10.08 -12.63 7.71
C PRO A 91 9.12 -11.47 7.42
N ALA A 92 9.66 -10.25 7.31
CA ALA A 92 8.91 -9.02 7.03
C ALA A 92 7.90 -9.17 5.88
N ARG A 93 8.29 -9.85 4.80
CA ARG A 93 7.43 -10.14 3.64
C ARG A 93 6.15 -10.88 4.01
N LYS A 94 6.21 -11.87 4.91
CA LYS A 94 5.01 -12.63 5.32
C LYS A 94 4.08 -11.76 6.16
N ILE A 95 4.63 -10.90 7.02
CA ILE A 95 3.84 -9.98 7.85
C ILE A 95 3.16 -8.94 6.96
N ILE A 96 3.92 -8.28 6.08
CA ILE A 96 3.39 -7.31 5.11
C ILE A 96 2.30 -7.95 4.24
N TYR A 97 2.53 -9.15 3.71
CA TYR A 97 1.52 -9.86 2.94
C TYR A 97 0.24 -10.09 3.75
N LYS A 98 0.36 -10.57 5.00
CA LYS A 98 -0.79 -10.78 5.87
C LYS A 98 -1.54 -9.47 6.15
N GLU A 99 -0.83 -8.40 6.50
CA GLU A 99 -1.43 -7.10 6.78
C GLU A 99 -2.15 -6.51 5.56
N LEU A 100 -1.57 -6.68 4.36
CA LEU A 100 -2.22 -6.28 3.10
C LEU A 100 -3.51 -7.07 2.88
N MET A 101 -3.48 -8.39 3.07
CA MET A 101 -4.65 -9.25 2.90
C MET A 101 -5.75 -8.93 3.92
N ASP A 102 -5.38 -8.70 5.19
CA ASP A 102 -6.33 -8.38 6.27
C ASP A 102 -7.01 -7.01 6.04
N ALA A 103 -6.30 -6.06 5.41
CA ALA A 103 -6.82 -4.72 5.11
C ALA A 103 -7.44 -4.58 3.71
N ASN A 104 -7.45 -5.63 2.88
CA ASN A 104 -7.89 -5.57 1.49
C ASN A 104 -9.42 -5.51 1.35
N ARG A 105 -9.97 -4.29 1.29
CA ARG A 105 -11.41 -4.04 1.14
C ARG A 105 -11.88 -4.00 -0.30
N VAL A 106 -10.99 -3.64 -1.23
CA VAL A 106 -11.26 -3.53 -2.67
C VAL A 106 -11.10 -4.85 -3.42
N GLY A 107 -10.69 -5.93 -2.75
CA GLY A 107 -10.52 -7.25 -3.34
C GLY A 107 -9.42 -7.31 -4.40
N ILE A 108 -8.39 -6.46 -4.31
CA ILE A 108 -7.26 -6.49 -5.24
C ILE A 108 -6.49 -7.82 -5.11
N ASN A 109 -5.88 -8.32 -6.18
CA ASN A 109 -5.12 -9.57 -6.12
C ASN A 109 -3.68 -9.32 -5.67
N VAL A 110 -3.36 -9.58 -4.39
CA VAL A 110 -2.00 -9.42 -3.83
C VAL A 110 -1.14 -10.64 -4.15
N ILE A 111 0.02 -10.40 -4.78
CA ILE A 111 0.96 -11.45 -5.25
C ILE A 111 2.28 -11.40 -4.49
#